data_AF-A0A6L3XA57-F1
#
_entry.id   AF-A0A6L3XA57-F1
#
_cell.length_a   1.000
_cell.length_b   1.000
_cell.length_c   1.000
_cell.angle_alpha   90.00
_cell.angle_beta   90.00
_cell.angle_gamma   90.00
#
_symmetry.space_group_name_H-M   'P 1'
#
loop_
_entity.id
_entity.type
_entity.pdbx_description
1 polymer ?
#
loop_
_entity_poly.entity_id
_entity_poly.type
_entity_poly.pdbx_seq_one_letter_code
_entity_poly.pdbx_strand_id
1 'polypeptide(L)'
;RTFAEQLPGNLDIRFVPLSALEGDNVASQSANMPWYSGPTLLEVLETVEIQRVVDTQPMRFPVQYVNRPNLDFRGFSGTIASGAVKVGQRVKVLPSGVESAIARIVTFDGDLDEAGAGEAVTLVLKDEIDISRGDLLVDAQETLAAVQGASV
;
A
#
# COMPACT_ATOMS: atom_id res chain seq x y z
N ARG A 1 -23.74 -8.00 -16.49
CA ARG A 1 -23.05 -7.23 -17.55
C ARG A 1 -22.32 -6.02 -16.96
N THR A 2 -22.98 -5.24 -16.11
CA THR A 2 -22.47 -4.03 -15.44
C THR A 2 -21.17 -4.17 -14.64
N PHE A 3 -20.94 -5.30 -13.96
CA PHE A 3 -19.71 -5.50 -13.18
C PHE A 3 -18.46 -5.68 -14.06
N ALA A 4 -18.59 -6.44 -15.16
CA ALA A 4 -17.46 -6.69 -16.06
C ALA A 4 -17.01 -5.40 -16.79
N GLU A 5 -17.90 -4.44 -16.95
CA GLU A 5 -17.60 -3.11 -17.53
C GLU A 5 -16.83 -2.20 -16.57
N GLN A 6 -16.84 -2.50 -15.26
CA GLN A 6 -16.08 -1.77 -14.23
C GLN A 6 -14.67 -2.33 -14.01
N LEU A 7 -14.35 -3.47 -14.63
CA LEU A 7 -13.04 -4.08 -14.50
C LEU A 7 -12.00 -3.28 -15.31
N PRO A 8 -10.76 -3.13 -14.79
CA PRO A 8 -9.68 -2.50 -15.53
C PRO A 8 -9.47 -3.19 -16.90
N GLY A 9 -9.22 -2.41 -17.95
CA GLY A 9 -9.02 -2.97 -19.30
C GLY A 9 -7.76 -3.82 -19.49
N ASN A 10 -6.87 -3.86 -18.49
CA ASN A 10 -5.56 -4.51 -18.52
C ASN A 10 -5.44 -5.69 -17.53
N LEU A 11 -6.53 -6.41 -17.27
CA LEU A 11 -6.48 -7.60 -16.40
C LEU A 11 -5.72 -8.76 -17.06
N ASP A 12 -4.71 -9.31 -16.36
CA ASP A 12 -4.15 -10.63 -16.66
C ASP A 12 -5.06 -11.70 -16.02
N ILE A 13 -5.90 -12.33 -16.84
CA ILE A 13 -6.82 -13.39 -16.42
C ILE A 13 -6.32 -14.72 -16.97
N ARG A 14 -6.02 -15.67 -16.07
CA ARG A 14 -5.56 -17.01 -16.42
C ARG A 14 -6.62 -18.05 -16.08
N PHE A 15 -6.81 -19.00 -16.98
CA PHE A 15 -7.76 -20.09 -16.81
C PHE A 15 -7.01 -21.42 -16.68
N VAL A 16 -7.23 -22.13 -15.57
CA VAL A 16 -6.67 -23.46 -15.31
C VAL A 16 -7.83 -24.42 -15.06
N PRO A 17 -8.10 -25.39 -15.95
CA PRO A 17 -9.09 -26.43 -15.71
C PRO A 17 -8.51 -27.38 -14.65
N LEU A 18 -9.20 -27.56 -13.53
CA LEU A 18 -8.67 -28.32 -12.38
C LEU A 18 -9.77 -29.08 -11.62
N SER A 19 -9.37 -30.09 -10.86
CA SER A 19 -10.20 -30.75 -9.84
C SER A 19 -9.49 -30.68 -8.50
N ALA A 20 -10.03 -29.90 -7.55
CA ALA A 20 -9.45 -29.80 -6.22
C ALA A 20 -9.56 -31.10 -5.42
N LEU A 21 -10.62 -31.89 -5.66
CA LEU A 21 -10.86 -33.16 -4.98
C LEU A 21 -9.84 -34.22 -5.43
N GLU A 22 -9.61 -34.31 -6.74
CA GLU A 22 -8.75 -35.34 -7.35
C GLU A 22 -7.29 -34.87 -7.51
N GLY A 23 -7.01 -33.58 -7.29
CA GLY A 23 -5.69 -32.97 -7.42
C GLY A 23 -5.26 -32.59 -8.84
N ASP A 24 -6.13 -32.79 -9.84
CA ASP A 24 -5.83 -32.52 -11.25
C ASP A 24 -5.49 -31.05 -11.48
N ASN A 25 -4.32 -30.78 -12.09
CA ASN A 25 -3.80 -29.44 -12.42
C ASN A 25 -3.68 -28.48 -11.22
N VAL A 26 -3.67 -29.01 -9.98
CA VAL A 26 -3.45 -28.22 -8.76
C VAL A 26 -1.95 -27.96 -8.57
N ALA A 27 -1.17 -29.02 -8.36
CA ALA A 27 0.30 -28.95 -8.20
C ALA A 27 1.04 -29.74 -9.29
N SER A 28 0.39 -30.71 -9.92
CA SER A 28 0.93 -31.53 -11.02
C SER A 28 -0.04 -31.54 -12.20
N GLN A 29 0.50 -31.69 -13.41
CA GLN A 29 -0.32 -31.81 -14.62
C GLN A 29 -1.21 -33.05 -14.57
N SER A 30 -2.45 -32.90 -15.01
CA SER A 30 -3.43 -33.97 -15.07
C SER A 30 -3.26 -34.81 -16.33
N ALA A 31 -3.27 -36.14 -16.18
CA ALA A 31 -3.39 -37.06 -17.30
C ALA A 31 -4.83 -37.16 -17.85
N ASN A 32 -5.84 -36.73 -17.09
CA ASN A 32 -7.26 -36.75 -17.48
C ASN A 32 -7.62 -35.65 -18.48
N MET A 33 -6.76 -34.64 -18.61
CA MET A 33 -6.95 -33.49 -19.50
C MET A 33 -5.77 -33.35 -20.48
N PRO A 34 -5.52 -34.34 -21.37
CA PRO A 34 -4.38 -34.32 -22.29
C PRO A 34 -4.45 -33.18 -23.32
N TRP A 35 -5.60 -32.53 -23.46
CA TRP A 35 -5.80 -31.36 -24.30
C TRP A 35 -5.27 -30.05 -23.67
N TYR A 36 -5.05 -30.03 -22.34
CA TYR A 36 -4.55 -28.86 -21.62
C TYR A 36 -3.03 -28.94 -21.49
N SER A 37 -2.32 -28.01 -22.12
CA SER A 37 -0.86 -27.89 -22.07
C SER A 37 -0.38 -26.64 -21.32
N GLY A 38 -1.28 -26.00 -20.56
CA GLY A 38 -0.97 -24.82 -19.75
C GLY A 38 -0.41 -25.16 -18.36
N PRO A 39 -0.09 -24.15 -17.55
CA PRO A 39 0.47 -24.33 -16.21
C PRO A 39 -0.58 -24.88 -15.22
N THR A 40 -0.10 -25.55 -14.19
CA THR A 40 -0.90 -25.89 -13.00
C THR A 40 -1.21 -24.64 -12.18
N LEU A 41 -2.16 -24.74 -11.25
CA LEU A 41 -2.49 -23.64 -10.35
C LEU A 41 -1.26 -23.17 -9.55
N LEU A 42 -0.47 -24.11 -9.01
CA LEU A 42 0.73 -23.78 -8.24
C LEU A 42 1.77 -23.04 -9.08
N GLU A 43 2.04 -23.51 -10.30
CA GLU A 43 2.96 -22.84 -11.22
C GLU A 43 2.49 -21.41 -11.55
N VAL A 44 1.18 -21.19 -11.71
CA VAL A 44 0.64 -19.84 -11.90
C VAL A 44 0.91 -18.96 -10.68
N LEU A 45 0.65 -19.45 -9.46
CA LEU A 45 0.84 -18.69 -8.24
C LEU A 45 2.32 -18.37 -7.94
N GLU A 46 3.24 -19.24 -8.34
CA GLU A 46 4.68 -19.04 -8.17
C GLU A 46 5.28 -18.07 -9.19
N THR A 47 4.69 -17.98 -10.38
CA THR A 47 5.24 -17.20 -11.50
C THR A 47 4.52 -15.88 -11.75
N VAL A 48 3.37 -15.64 -11.11
CA VAL A 48 2.64 -14.39 -11.29
C VAL A 48 3.48 -13.21 -10.77
N GLU A 49 3.76 -12.27 -11.66
CA GLU A 49 4.43 -11.03 -11.28
C GLU A 49 3.46 -10.16 -10.48
N ILE A 50 3.73 -10.03 -9.18
CA ILE A 50 3.00 -9.09 -8.33
C ILE A 50 3.57 -7.70 -8.61
N GLN A 51 2.96 -6.98 -9.55
CA GLN A 51 3.26 -5.57 -9.74
C GLN A 51 2.79 -4.80 -8.50
N ARG A 52 3.72 -4.43 -7.62
CA ARG A 52 3.47 -3.50 -6.52
C ARG A 52 3.38 -2.08 -7.07
N VAL A 53 2.33 -1.81 -7.84
CA VAL A 53 2.06 -0.47 -8.40
C VAL A 53 2.06 0.59 -7.30
N VAL A 54 1.68 0.20 -6.08
CA VAL A 54 1.71 1.04 -4.87
C VAL A 54 3.07 1.66 -4.59
N ASP A 55 4.20 1.00 -4.92
CA ASP A 55 5.54 1.53 -4.67
C ASP A 55 5.84 2.76 -5.55
N THR A 56 5.24 2.80 -6.75
CA THR A 56 5.41 3.89 -7.73
C THR A 56 4.34 4.97 -7.64
N GLN A 57 3.32 4.78 -6.81
CA GLN A 57 2.26 5.77 -6.60
C GLN A 57 2.75 6.90 -5.67
N PRO A 58 2.08 8.08 -5.68
CA PRO A 58 2.36 9.14 -4.73
C PRO A 58 2.29 8.65 -3.27
N MET A 59 3.12 9.23 -2.41
CA MET A 59 3.18 8.85 -1.00
C MET A 59 1.85 9.10 -0.29
N ARG A 60 1.33 8.07 0.39
CA ARG A 60 0.16 8.16 1.27
C ARG A 60 0.46 7.50 2.59
N PHE A 61 0.39 8.28 3.67
CA PHE A 61 0.60 7.78 5.02
C PHE A 61 -0.61 8.11 5.91
N PRO A 62 -1.56 7.17 6.06
CA PRO A 62 -2.67 7.33 6.97
C PRO A 62 -2.19 7.21 8.42
N VAL A 63 -2.45 8.23 9.23
CA VAL A 63 -2.08 8.24 10.64
C VAL A 63 -3.00 7.29 11.41
N GLN A 64 -2.43 6.21 11.93
CA GLN A 64 -3.15 5.20 12.70
C GLN A 64 -3.09 5.46 14.20
N TYR A 65 -1.98 6.04 14.67
CA TYR A 65 -1.75 6.31 16.09
C TYR A 65 -0.84 7.53 16.29
N VAL A 66 -1.17 8.38 17.26
CA VAL A 66 -0.33 9.50 17.69
C VAL A 66 0.44 9.06 18.92
N ASN A 67 1.75 8.88 18.77
CA ASN A 67 2.65 8.42 19.81
C ASN A 67 3.27 9.60 20.56
N ARG A 68 3.00 9.69 21.87
CA ARG A 68 3.52 10.74 22.75
C ARG A 68 3.95 10.15 24.11
N PRO A 69 5.09 9.42 24.16
CA PRO A 69 5.54 8.75 25.37
C PRO A 69 6.09 9.73 26.42
N ASN A 70 6.49 10.93 26.01
CA ASN A 70 6.96 12.02 26.87
C ASN A 70 6.73 13.38 26.19
N LEU A 71 7.14 14.47 26.83
CA LEU A 71 6.90 15.84 26.35
C LEU A 71 7.71 16.17 25.08
N ASP A 72 8.88 15.55 24.91
CA ASP A 72 9.84 15.88 23.85
C ASP A 72 9.67 15.02 22.58
N PHE A 73 8.88 13.94 22.65
CA PHE A 73 8.61 13.07 21.52
C PHE A 73 7.15 13.12 21.11
N ARG A 74 6.92 13.53 19.86
CA ARG A 74 5.63 13.40 19.17
C ARG A 74 5.88 12.72 17.82
N GLY A 75 5.35 11.51 17.66
CA GLY A 75 5.45 10.74 16.43
C GLY A 75 4.09 10.28 15.94
N PHE A 76 3.97 10.09 14.64
CA PHE A 76 2.74 9.66 13.97
C PHE A 76 2.97 8.28 13.36
N SER A 77 2.38 7.26 13.96
CA SER A 77 2.55 5.87 13.54
C SER A 77 1.48 5.43 12.55
N GLY A 78 1.90 4.60 11.61
CA GLY A 78 1.03 4.03 10.58
C GLY A 78 1.82 3.13 9.65
N THR A 79 1.13 2.64 8.62
CA THR A 79 1.74 1.88 7.52
C THR A 79 1.69 2.75 6.28
N ILE A 80 2.81 2.86 5.57
CA ILE A 80 2.85 3.60 4.29
C ILE A 80 1.95 2.84 3.31
N ALA A 81 0.86 3.47 2.87
CA ALA A 81 -0.12 2.82 2.02
C ALA A 81 0.35 2.76 0.55
N SER A 82 1.09 3.77 0.12
CA SER A 82 1.68 3.88 -1.21
C SER A 82 2.88 4.82 -1.21
N GLY A 83 3.70 4.70 -2.23
CA GLY A 83 4.92 5.47 -2.46
C GLY A 83 6.00 5.18 -1.43
N ALA A 84 6.90 6.15 -1.29
CA ALA A 84 7.95 6.13 -0.29
C ALA A 84 8.05 7.51 0.39
N VAL A 85 8.60 7.51 1.60
CA VAL A 85 8.88 8.70 2.40
C VAL A 85 10.36 8.75 2.75
N LYS A 86 10.98 9.92 2.65
CA LYS A 86 12.39 10.15 3.01
C LYS A 86 12.52 11.21 4.08
N VAL A 87 13.56 11.10 4.91
CA VAL A 87 13.94 12.18 5.84
C VAL A 87 14.19 13.47 5.03
N GLY A 88 13.66 14.59 5.53
CA GLY A 88 13.71 15.89 4.88
C GLY A 88 12.61 16.15 3.83
N GLN A 89 11.83 15.14 3.43
CA GLN A 89 10.73 15.31 2.49
C GLN A 89 9.68 16.28 3.03
N ARG A 90 9.21 17.19 2.17
CA ARG A 90 8.12 18.11 2.49
C ARG A 90 6.79 17.39 2.35
N VAL A 91 5.98 17.47 3.40
CA VAL A 91 4.69 16.79 3.47
C VAL A 91 3.62 17.77 3.91
N LYS A 92 2.37 17.46 3.60
CA LYS A 92 1.22 18.15 4.17
C LYS A 92 0.24 17.17 4.77
N VAL A 93 -0.49 17.67 5.76
CA VAL A 93 -1.51 16.93 6.48
C VAL A 93 -2.86 17.23 5.86
N LEU A 94 -3.64 16.22 5.52
CA LEU A 94 -5.03 16.37 5.12
C LEU A 94 -5.95 15.96 6.28
N PRO A 95 -7.08 16.66 6.47
CA PRO A 95 -7.64 17.66 5.55
C PRO A 95 -7.15 19.11 5.76
N SER A 96 -6.33 19.39 6.78
CA SER A 96 -5.97 20.77 7.17
C SER A 96 -5.12 21.54 6.15
N GLY A 97 -4.36 20.84 5.32
CA GLY A 97 -3.43 21.40 4.34
C GLY A 97 -2.12 21.94 4.92
N VAL A 98 -1.89 21.83 6.23
CA VAL A 98 -0.69 22.37 6.89
C VAL A 98 0.53 21.56 6.47
N GLU A 99 1.62 22.26 6.11
CA GLU A 99 2.86 21.66 5.64
C GLU A 99 3.93 21.57 6.75
N SER A 100 4.76 20.52 6.69
CA SER A 100 6.02 20.41 7.42
C SER A 100 7.02 19.59 6.60
N ALA A 101 8.07 19.09 7.24
CA ALA A 101 8.99 18.13 6.66
C ALA A 101 9.25 16.97 7.63
N ILE A 102 9.57 15.81 7.07
CA ILE A 102 9.98 14.63 7.83
C ILE A 102 11.31 14.92 8.53
N ALA A 103 11.31 14.86 9.85
CA ALA A 103 12.51 14.97 10.67
C ALA A 103 13.19 13.61 10.85
N ARG A 104 12.40 12.57 11.15
CA ARG A 104 12.88 11.20 11.40
C ARG A 104 11.83 10.18 10.98
N ILE A 105 12.29 9.01 10.55
CA ILE A 105 11.46 7.83 10.30
C ILE A 105 11.91 6.79 11.32
N VAL A 106 11.08 6.49 12.31
CA VAL A 106 11.43 5.63 13.44
C VAL A 106 10.77 4.27 13.30
N THR A 107 11.53 3.21 13.51
CA THR A 107 11.05 1.83 13.61
C THR A 107 11.50 1.19 14.93
N PHE A 108 11.11 -0.07 15.15
CA PHE A 108 11.61 -0.81 16.31
C PHE A 108 13.14 -1.00 16.27
N ASP A 109 13.69 -1.23 15.07
CA ASP A 109 15.11 -1.52 14.87
C ASP A 109 15.99 -0.25 14.78
N GLY A 110 15.37 0.93 14.85
CA GLY A 110 16.03 2.22 14.79
C GLY A 110 15.46 3.17 13.75
N ASP A 111 16.20 4.23 13.48
CA ASP A 111 15.82 5.25 12.51
C ASP A 111 16.23 4.84 11.08
N LEU A 112 15.38 5.17 10.12
CA LEU A 112 15.60 4.95 8.68
C LEU A 112 15.73 6.29 7.95
N ASP A 113 16.49 6.29 6.85
CA ASP A 113 16.56 7.43 5.93
C ASP A 113 15.37 7.47 4.96
N GLU A 114 14.81 6.30 4.66
CA GLU A 114 13.70 6.08 3.73
C GLU A 114 12.85 4.88 4.17
N ALA A 115 11.55 4.94 3.88
CA ALA A 115 10.64 3.80 4.02
C ALA A 115 9.61 3.82 2.88
N GLY A 116 9.19 2.64 2.43
CA GLY A 116 8.29 2.41 1.30
C GLY A 116 6.95 1.80 1.69
N ALA A 117 6.09 1.59 0.69
CA ALA A 117 4.75 1.04 0.88
C ALA A 117 4.78 -0.34 1.56
N GLY A 118 3.85 -0.54 2.48
CA GLY A 118 3.74 -1.74 3.32
C GLY A 118 4.55 -1.69 4.62
N GLU A 119 5.51 -0.77 4.76
CA GLU A 119 6.31 -0.66 5.97
C GLU A 119 5.57 0.08 7.09
N ALA A 120 5.64 -0.46 8.31
CA ALA A 120 5.08 0.15 9.51
C ALA A 120 6.13 1.03 10.20
N VAL A 121 5.87 2.32 10.24
CA VAL A 121 6.83 3.33 10.73
C VAL A 121 6.16 4.37 11.62
N THR A 122 6.96 5.09 12.39
CA THR A 122 6.57 6.31 13.10
C THR A 122 7.28 7.50 12.48
N LEU A 123 6.52 8.43 11.90
CA LEU A 123 7.05 9.67 11.33
C LEU A 123 7.11 10.76 12.40
N VAL A 124 8.27 11.41 12.53
CA VAL A 124 8.45 12.62 13.33
C VAL A 124 8.56 13.80 12.36
N LEU A 125 7.81 14.87 12.61
CA LEU A 125 7.85 16.08 11.79
C LEU A 125 8.75 17.14 12.42
N LYS A 126 9.25 18.08 11.61
CA LYS A 126 10.07 19.20 12.10
C LYS A 126 9.26 20.20 12.91
N ASP A 127 8.00 20.40 12.53
CA ASP A 127 7.12 21.40 13.12
C ASP A 127 6.07 20.73 13.99
N GLU A 128 5.66 21.40 15.07
CA GLU A 128 4.55 20.95 15.89
C GLU A 128 3.22 21.27 15.17
N ILE A 129 2.73 20.30 14.39
CA ILE A 129 1.43 20.38 13.74
C ILE A 129 0.41 19.58 14.55
N ASP A 130 -0.82 20.08 14.62
CA ASP A 130 -1.93 19.30 15.14
C ASP A 130 -2.38 18.26 14.12
N ILE A 131 -2.13 16.99 14.45
CA ILE A 131 -2.43 15.81 13.63
C ILE A 131 -3.07 14.77 14.55
N SER A 132 -4.16 14.19 14.07
CA SER A 132 -4.95 13.18 14.75
C SER A 132 -4.97 11.85 13.98
N ARG A 133 -5.40 10.79 14.66
CA ARG A 133 -5.72 9.53 14.00
C ARG A 133 -6.79 9.75 12.92
N GLY A 134 -6.57 9.22 11.73
CA GLY A 134 -7.44 9.38 10.57
C GLY A 134 -6.97 10.45 9.59
N ASP A 135 -6.07 11.36 10.01
CA ASP A 135 -5.44 12.30 9.09
C ASP A 135 -4.51 11.57 8.10
N LEU A 136 -4.28 12.22 6.97
CA LEU A 136 -3.47 11.67 5.89
C LEU A 136 -2.28 12.58 5.60
N LEU A 137 -1.07 12.05 5.78
CA LEU A 137 0.16 12.69 5.31
C LEU A 137 0.38 12.34 3.85
N VAL A 138 0.62 13.37 3.03
CA VAL A 138 0.90 13.25 1.60
C VAL A 138 2.07 14.17 1.23
N ASP A 139 2.64 13.99 0.04
CA ASP A 139 3.62 14.95 -0.49
C ASP A 139 3.02 16.37 -0.53
N ALA A 140 3.80 17.39 -0.15
CA ALA A 140 3.32 18.76 -0.12
C ALA A 140 2.79 19.25 -1.47
N GLN A 141 3.37 18.78 -2.58
CA GLN A 141 2.96 19.16 -3.94
C GLN A 141 1.75 18.38 -4.46
N GLU A 142 1.32 17.34 -3.75
CA GLU A 142 0.22 16.48 -4.19
C GLU A 142 -1.12 17.23 -4.15
N THR A 143 -1.81 17.33 -5.29
CA THR A 143 -3.08 18.07 -5.35
C THR A 143 -4.25 17.11 -5.12
N LEU A 144 -4.78 17.10 -3.90
CA LEU A 144 -5.93 16.27 -3.50
C LEU A 144 -7.05 17.11 -2.96
N ALA A 145 -8.25 16.89 -3.50
CA ALA A 145 -9.47 17.43 -2.92
C ALA A 145 -9.91 16.53 -1.76
N ALA A 146 -9.88 17.07 -0.54
CA ALA A 146 -10.54 16.41 0.58
C ALA A 146 -12.05 16.38 0.32
N VAL A 147 -12.67 15.22 0.48
CA VAL A 147 -14.12 15.04 0.29
C VAL A 147 -14.79 14.70 1.62
N GLN A 148 -15.98 15.24 1.85
CA GLN A 148 -16.78 14.98 3.06
C GLN A 148 -17.72 13.77 2.90
N GLY A 149 -17.70 13.12 1.73
CA GLY A 149 -18.49 11.93 1.44
C GLY A 149 -18.02 11.24 0.16
N ALA A 150 -18.24 9.93 0.08
CA ALA A 150 -18.08 9.17 -1.14
C ALA A 150 -19.45 9.11 -1.84
N SER A 151 -19.58 9.70 -3.03
CA SER A 151 -20.71 9.42 -3.90
C SER A 151 -20.49 8.07 -4.57
N VAL A 152 -21.42 7.14 -4.35
CA VAL A 152 -21.49 5.85 -5.07
C VAL A 152 -22.19 6.07 -6.41
#